data_AF-A0A100WKM4-F1
#
_entry.id   AF-A0A100WKM4-F1
#
_cell.length_a   1.000
_cell.length_b   1.000
_cell.length_c   1.000
_cell.angle_alpha   90.00
_cell.angle_beta   90.00
_cell.angle_gamma   90.00
#
_symmetry.space_group_name_H-M   'P 1'
#
loop_
_entity.id
_entity.type
_entity.pdbx_description
1 polymer ?
#
loop_
_entity_poly.entity_id
_entity_poly.type
_entity_poly.pdbx_seq_one_letter_code
_entity_poly.pdbx_strand_id
1 'polypeptide(L)'
;MPGRAASLRALAGLDLGFRTPEPLLLSEAHGGNEAPFLVLTRIPGQPLENDALDDERVAETVAAQYVTLLGDLYRAGADATARAVLPQNPEDRWHQFAESVKAELFGLMSHSGRLKAQRELAALDTLPHLTQAVVHGDLGAENVVWVWQNGMPHLSGVIDWDDVALGDQAEDLAAIGASYSREFLERVLALGGWSNHPLLARIAAIQDTFALQQALYAIRDGDEEELADGLAHYR
;
A
#
# COMPACT_ATOMS: atom_id res chain seq x y z
N MET A 1 -7.72 10.92 -13.03
CA MET A 1 -7.64 12.24 -12.37
C MET A 1 -8.90 12.61 -11.56
N PRO A 2 -10.13 12.69 -12.11
CA PRO A 2 -11.30 13.08 -11.31
C PRO A 2 -11.61 12.12 -10.15
N GLY A 3 -11.48 10.80 -10.38
CA GLY A 3 -11.63 9.78 -9.34
C GLY A 3 -10.64 9.94 -8.18
N ARG A 4 -9.35 10.11 -8.48
CA ARG A 4 -8.29 10.36 -7.47
C ARG A 4 -8.59 11.59 -6.61
N ALA A 5 -8.99 12.70 -7.24
CA ALA A 5 -9.37 13.91 -6.50
C ALA A 5 -10.63 13.72 -5.63
N ALA A 6 -11.56 12.82 -6.02
CA ALA A 6 -12.72 12.48 -5.20
C ALA A 6 -12.31 11.62 -3.98
N SER A 7 -11.47 10.61 -4.18
CA SER A 7 -10.94 9.77 -3.09
C SER A 7 -10.18 10.60 -2.07
N LEU A 8 -9.27 11.49 -2.50
CA LEU A 8 -8.52 12.36 -1.59
C LEU A 8 -9.42 13.31 -0.78
N ARG A 9 -10.48 13.85 -1.40
CA ARG A 9 -11.47 14.66 -0.66
C ARG A 9 -12.25 13.84 0.36
N ALA A 10 -12.61 12.59 0.02
CA ALA A 10 -13.27 11.69 0.95
C ALA A 10 -12.35 11.40 2.15
N LEU A 11 -11.08 11.08 1.89
CA LEU A 11 -10.07 10.83 2.93
C LEU A 11 -9.85 12.05 3.84
N ALA A 12 -9.73 13.25 3.27
CA ALA A 12 -9.57 14.48 4.04
C ALA A 12 -10.79 14.81 4.93
N GLY A 13 -11.96 14.28 4.60
CA GLY A 13 -13.17 14.41 5.40
C GLY A 13 -13.28 13.41 6.56
N LEU A 14 -12.40 12.42 6.63
CA LEU A 14 -12.39 11.40 7.67
C LEU A 14 -11.51 11.81 8.87
N ASP A 15 -11.93 11.42 10.06
CA ASP A 15 -11.13 11.58 11.29
C ASP A 15 -10.14 10.43 11.45
N LEU A 16 -9.06 10.47 10.66
CA LEU A 16 -8.02 9.43 10.59
C LEU A 16 -6.88 9.62 11.60
N GLY A 17 -6.88 10.70 12.37
CA GLY A 17 -5.79 11.00 13.33
C GLY A 17 -4.44 11.38 12.70
N PHE A 18 -4.31 11.34 11.38
CA PHE A 18 -3.15 11.77 10.61
C PHE A 18 -3.58 12.58 9.38
N ARG A 19 -2.65 13.30 8.75
CA ARG A 19 -2.95 14.11 7.57
C ARG A 19 -2.94 13.28 6.29
N THR A 20 -3.82 13.63 5.36
CA THR A 20 -3.80 13.19 3.97
C THR A 20 -3.64 14.40 3.05
N PRO A 21 -3.08 14.24 1.83
CA PRO A 21 -2.96 15.34 0.89
C PRO A 21 -4.34 15.82 0.45
N GLU A 22 -4.58 17.14 0.54
CA GLU A 22 -5.85 17.74 0.15
C GLU A 22 -5.75 18.33 -1.27
N PRO A 23 -6.71 18.06 -2.16
CA PRO A 23 -6.77 18.68 -3.48
C PRO A 23 -6.98 20.19 -3.42
N LEU A 24 -5.98 20.96 -3.86
CA LEU A 24 -6.03 22.43 -3.96
C LEU A 24 -6.52 22.89 -5.33
N LEU A 25 -6.06 22.24 -6.40
CA LEU A 25 -6.39 22.58 -7.78
C LEU A 25 -6.41 21.33 -8.65
N LEU A 26 -7.48 21.13 -9.40
CA LEU A 26 -7.53 20.18 -10.50
C LEU A 26 -7.43 20.97 -11.81
N SER A 27 -6.36 20.74 -12.57
CA SER A 27 -6.26 21.28 -13.93
C SER A 27 -6.95 20.34 -14.90
N GLU A 28 -7.98 20.84 -15.59
CA GLU A 28 -8.56 20.14 -16.74
C GLU A 28 -7.71 20.42 -17.98
N ALA A 29 -7.56 19.43 -18.86
CA ALA A 29 -6.84 19.61 -20.12
C ALA A 29 -7.60 20.61 -21.01
N HIS A 30 -7.21 21.88 -20.98
CA HIS A 30 -7.82 22.94 -21.78
C HIS A 30 -7.14 23.02 -23.14
N GLY A 31 -7.77 22.43 -24.16
CA GLY A 31 -7.61 22.86 -25.55
C GLY A 31 -6.18 23.12 -26.05
N GLY A 32 -5.23 22.25 -25.73
CA GLY A 32 -3.86 22.33 -26.23
C GLY A 32 -2.87 21.55 -25.37
N ASN A 33 -2.53 20.32 -25.80
CA ASN A 33 -1.39 19.46 -25.44
C ASN A 33 -0.85 19.38 -23.98
N GLU A 34 -1.46 20.02 -23.00
CA GLU A 34 -1.06 19.95 -21.59
C GLU A 34 -1.73 18.75 -20.92
N ALA A 35 -0.91 17.93 -20.27
CA ALA A 35 -1.39 16.83 -19.45
C ALA A 35 -2.13 17.38 -18.21
N PRO A 36 -3.29 16.82 -17.85
CA PRO A 36 -4.00 17.23 -16.64
C PRO A 36 -3.13 16.96 -15.40
N PHE A 37 -3.16 17.88 -14.43
CA PHE A 37 -2.40 17.76 -13.19
C PHE A 37 -3.26 18.10 -11.97
N LEU A 38 -2.83 17.62 -10.81
CA LEU A 38 -3.49 17.83 -9.52
C LEU A 38 -2.46 18.47 -8.57
N VAL A 39 -2.83 19.60 -7.98
CA VAL A 39 -2.03 20.26 -6.94
C VAL A 39 -2.60 19.86 -5.58
N LEU A 40 -1.73 19.38 -4.70
CA LEU A 40 -2.07 18.87 -3.38
C LEU A 40 -1.43 19.72 -2.28
N THR A 41 -2.01 19.70 -1.08
CA THR A 41 -1.31 20.22 0.11
C THR A 41 -0.07 19.38 0.40
N ARG A 42 0.98 20.03 0.89
CA ARG A 42 2.19 19.35 1.36
C ARG A 42 2.04 18.96 2.82
N ILE A 43 2.27 17.68 3.11
CA ILE A 43 2.42 17.18 4.49
C ILE A 43 3.89 17.38 4.90
N PRO A 44 4.18 18.07 6.02
CA PRO A 44 5.55 18.26 6.50
C PRO A 44 6.09 16.97 7.13
N GLY A 45 7.41 16.80 7.04
CA GLY A 45 8.11 15.63 7.54
C GLY A 45 8.82 14.89 6.42
N GLN A 46 9.28 13.69 6.72
CA GLN A 46 9.98 12.80 5.80
C GLN A 46 9.70 11.34 6.15
N PRO A 47 9.88 10.40 5.20
CA PRO A 47 9.93 8.97 5.52
C PRO A 47 10.90 8.67 6.66
N LEU A 48 10.60 7.63 7.41
CA LEU A 48 11.48 7.19 8.50
C LEU A 48 12.55 6.27 7.93
N GLU A 49 13.82 6.61 8.16
CA GLU A 49 14.94 5.74 7.87
C GLU A 49 14.87 4.46 8.72
N ASN A 50 15.15 3.30 8.11
CA ASN A 50 15.00 2.01 8.79
C ASN A 50 15.94 1.86 10.00
N ASP A 51 17.11 2.49 9.99
CA ASP A 51 18.09 2.46 11.09
C ASP A 51 17.56 3.15 12.37
N ALA A 52 16.58 4.05 12.25
CA ALA A 52 15.92 4.65 13.40
C ALA A 52 15.17 3.60 14.24
N LEU A 53 14.76 2.48 13.64
CA LEU A 53 14.07 1.39 14.33
C LEU A 53 15.03 0.46 15.11
N ASP A 54 16.34 0.67 15.03
CA ASP A 54 17.31 -0.03 15.88
C ASP A 54 17.21 0.41 17.35
N ASP A 55 16.67 1.61 17.61
CA ASP A 55 16.29 2.05 18.95
C ASP A 55 14.93 1.46 19.34
N GLU A 56 14.93 0.58 20.35
CA GLU A 56 13.72 -0.12 20.80
C GLU A 56 12.58 0.84 21.20
N ARG A 57 12.91 1.99 21.79
CA ARG A 57 11.88 2.98 22.20
C ARG A 57 11.25 3.62 20.98
N VAL A 58 12.06 3.90 19.96
CA VAL A 58 11.59 4.42 18.67
C VAL A 58 10.72 3.37 17.99
N ALA A 59 11.20 2.13 17.87
CA ALA A 59 10.45 1.03 17.26
C ALA A 59 9.08 0.81 17.92
N GLU A 60 9.01 0.80 19.25
CA GLU A 60 7.75 0.67 19.99
C GLU A 60 6.79 1.84 19.70
N THR A 61 7.33 3.07 19.64
CA THR A 61 6.53 4.27 19.39
C THR A 61 5.99 4.34 17.96
N VAL A 62 6.79 3.92 16.98
CA VAL A 62 6.38 3.83 15.57
C VAL A 62 5.35 2.71 15.41
N ALA A 63 5.58 1.54 16.02
CA ALA A 63 4.64 0.41 15.93
C ALA A 63 3.27 0.75 16.54
N ALA A 64 3.22 1.42 17.69
CA ALA A 64 1.97 1.87 18.30
C ALA A 64 1.20 2.87 17.41
N GLN A 65 1.92 3.74 16.68
CA GLN A 65 1.31 4.67 15.74
C GLN A 65 0.80 3.97 14.47
N TYR A 66 1.49 2.93 13.98
CA TYR A 66 0.96 2.06 12.91
C TYR A 66 -0.30 1.32 13.34
N VAL A 67 -0.36 0.79 14.56
CA VAL A 67 -1.57 0.16 15.10
C VAL A 67 -2.74 1.13 15.11
N THR A 68 -2.50 2.38 15.51
CA THR A 68 -3.52 3.44 15.49
C THR A 68 -3.95 3.75 14.06
N LEU A 69 -3.00 4.04 13.15
CA LEU A 69 -3.26 4.29 11.72
C LEU A 69 -4.11 3.18 11.09
N LEU A 70 -3.69 1.92 11.25
CA LEU A 70 -4.38 0.77 10.66
C LEU A 70 -5.76 0.56 11.30
N GLY A 71 -5.89 0.76 12.61
CA GLY A 71 -7.18 0.73 13.30
C GLY A 71 -8.15 1.80 12.81
N ASP A 72 -7.64 2.99 12.52
CA ASP A 72 -8.42 4.13 12.03
C ASP A 72 -8.90 3.89 10.60
N LEU A 73 -8.04 3.33 9.74
CA LEU A 73 -8.39 2.90 8.39
C LEU A 73 -9.40 1.74 8.36
N TYR A 74 -9.28 0.79 9.28
CA TYR A 74 -10.28 -0.27 9.43
C TYR A 74 -11.66 0.30 9.82
N ARG A 75 -11.69 1.24 10.78
CA ARG A 75 -12.94 1.91 11.19
C ARG A 75 -13.53 2.74 10.04
N ALA A 76 -12.69 3.44 9.28
CA ALA A 76 -13.09 4.20 8.11
C ALA A 76 -13.73 3.32 7.02
N GLY A 77 -13.35 2.04 6.91
CA GLY A 77 -13.95 1.12 5.93
C GLY A 77 -15.44 0.82 6.18
N ALA A 78 -15.93 1.09 7.40
CA ALA A 78 -17.34 1.02 7.78
C ALA A 78 -18.07 2.38 7.65
N ASP A 79 -17.37 3.49 7.41
CA ASP A 79 -17.98 4.81 7.26
C ASP A 79 -18.80 4.89 5.97
N ALA A 80 -20.06 5.32 6.08
CA ALA A 80 -20.98 5.35 4.94
C ALA A 80 -20.55 6.34 3.84
N THR A 81 -19.89 7.44 4.21
CA THR A 81 -19.39 8.45 3.27
C THR A 81 -18.19 7.90 2.52
N ALA A 82 -17.25 7.28 3.22
CA ALA A 82 -16.11 6.59 2.61
C ALA A 82 -16.59 5.51 1.63
N ARG A 83 -17.54 4.66 2.04
CA ARG A 83 -18.09 3.59 1.19
C ARG A 83 -18.84 4.07 -0.05
N ALA A 84 -19.37 5.28 -0.02
CA ALA A 84 -20.08 5.86 -1.16
C ALA A 84 -19.14 6.43 -2.23
N VAL A 85 -17.88 6.75 -1.86
CA VAL A 85 -16.94 7.45 -2.75
C VAL A 85 -15.74 6.59 -3.12
N LEU A 86 -15.17 5.85 -2.16
CA LEU A 86 -13.96 5.08 -2.38
C LEU A 86 -14.23 3.87 -3.30
N PRO A 87 -13.32 3.57 -4.23
CA PRO A 87 -13.37 2.35 -5.02
C PRO A 87 -13.44 1.11 -4.12
N GLN A 88 -14.15 0.08 -4.54
CA GLN A 88 -14.08 -1.24 -3.92
C GLN A 88 -13.18 -2.12 -4.76
N ASN A 89 -12.26 -2.83 -4.10
CA ASN A 89 -11.47 -3.85 -4.78
C ASN A 89 -12.41 -4.90 -5.40
N PRO A 90 -12.28 -5.21 -6.70
CA PRO A 90 -13.15 -6.20 -7.32
C PRO A 90 -12.84 -7.61 -6.80
N GLU A 91 -13.85 -8.47 -6.75
CA GLU A 91 -13.73 -9.84 -6.24
C GLU A 91 -12.67 -10.64 -7.00
N ASP A 92 -12.54 -10.40 -8.31
CA ASP A 92 -11.63 -11.11 -9.21
C ASP A 92 -10.28 -10.40 -9.40
N ARG A 93 -9.93 -9.38 -8.59
CA ARG A 93 -8.70 -8.59 -8.81
C ARG A 93 -7.44 -9.47 -8.85
N TRP A 94 -7.34 -10.44 -7.95
CA TRP A 94 -6.17 -11.30 -7.86
C TRP A 94 -6.07 -12.27 -9.04
N HIS A 95 -7.23 -12.71 -9.55
CA HIS A 95 -7.30 -13.48 -10.78
C HIS A 95 -6.83 -12.64 -11.98
N GLN A 96 -7.32 -11.40 -12.11
CA GLN A 96 -6.90 -10.47 -13.17
C GLN A 96 -5.41 -10.13 -13.09
N PHE A 97 -4.88 -9.93 -11.88
CA PHE A 97 -3.45 -9.75 -11.64
C PHE A 97 -2.65 -10.96 -12.10
N ALA A 98 -3.06 -12.17 -11.72
CA ALA A 98 -2.39 -13.41 -12.12
C ALA A 98 -2.37 -13.61 -13.64
N GLU A 99 -3.48 -13.31 -14.32
CA GLU A 99 -3.53 -13.37 -15.79
C GLU A 99 -2.64 -12.32 -16.44
N SER A 100 -2.57 -11.11 -15.88
CA SER A 100 -1.65 -10.05 -16.36
C SER A 100 -0.19 -10.48 -16.22
N VAL A 101 0.21 -11.03 -15.08
CA VAL A 101 1.58 -11.55 -14.87
C VAL A 101 1.91 -12.67 -15.85
N LYS A 102 0.99 -13.59 -16.11
CA LYS A 102 1.18 -14.67 -17.09
C LYS A 102 1.33 -14.14 -18.51
N ALA A 103 0.53 -13.13 -18.88
CA ALA A 103 0.54 -12.56 -20.22
C ALA A 103 1.78 -11.69 -20.49
N GLU A 104 2.17 -10.86 -19.52
CA GLU A 104 3.14 -9.79 -19.72
C GLU A 104 4.54 -10.16 -19.22
N LEU A 105 4.66 -10.94 -18.15
CA LEU A 105 5.96 -11.18 -17.49
C LEU A 105 6.54 -12.58 -17.74
N PHE A 106 5.73 -13.62 -17.97
CA PHE A 106 6.24 -15.00 -18.07
C PHE A 106 7.24 -15.22 -19.22
N GLY A 107 7.12 -14.42 -20.30
CA GLY A 107 8.06 -14.43 -21.42
C GLY A 107 9.47 -13.96 -21.03
N LEU A 108 9.60 -13.22 -19.92
CA LEU A 108 10.84 -12.64 -19.41
C LEU A 108 11.50 -13.49 -18.31
N MET A 109 10.86 -14.58 -17.90
CA MET A 109 11.27 -15.42 -16.77
C MET A 109 11.95 -16.72 -17.21
N SER A 110 12.79 -17.28 -16.34
CA SER A 110 13.27 -18.66 -16.46
C SER A 110 12.14 -19.67 -16.21
N HIS A 111 12.37 -20.95 -16.54
CA HIS A 111 11.39 -21.99 -16.23
C HIS A 111 11.13 -22.10 -14.71
N SER A 112 12.20 -22.08 -13.90
CA SER A 112 12.12 -22.04 -12.44
C SER A 112 11.42 -20.79 -11.93
N GLY A 113 11.69 -19.62 -12.52
CA GLY A 113 10.99 -18.38 -12.20
C GLY A 113 9.48 -18.48 -12.44
N ARG A 114 9.06 -19.00 -13.59
CA ARG A 114 7.62 -19.24 -13.86
C ARG A 114 6.97 -20.21 -12.88
N LEU A 115 7.68 -21.25 -12.42
CA LEU A 115 7.17 -22.17 -11.40
C LEU A 115 7.06 -21.51 -10.02
N LYS A 116 8.00 -20.61 -9.69
CA LYS A 116 7.91 -19.78 -8.48
C LYS A 116 6.69 -18.85 -8.54
N ALA A 117 6.58 -18.04 -9.59
CA ALA A 117 5.46 -17.13 -9.80
C ALA A 117 4.10 -17.86 -9.78
N GLN A 118 3.98 -19.03 -10.41
CA GLN A 118 2.75 -19.83 -10.35
C GLN A 118 2.33 -20.22 -8.92
N ARG A 119 3.29 -20.55 -8.05
CA ARG A 119 2.98 -20.91 -6.65
C ARG A 119 2.49 -19.69 -5.85
N GLU A 120 3.15 -18.54 -6.05
CA GLU A 120 2.79 -17.28 -5.39
C GLU A 120 1.41 -16.79 -5.85
N LEU A 121 1.16 -16.80 -7.17
CA LEU A 121 -0.15 -16.46 -7.74
C LEU A 121 -1.25 -17.43 -7.29
N ALA A 122 -0.96 -18.73 -7.15
CA ALA A 122 -1.92 -19.70 -6.65
C ALA A 122 -2.28 -19.45 -5.17
N ALA A 123 -1.36 -18.89 -4.36
CA ALA A 123 -1.67 -18.52 -2.99
C ALA A 123 -2.68 -17.35 -2.94
N LEU A 124 -2.53 -16.35 -3.82
CA LEU A 124 -3.46 -15.23 -3.93
C LEU A 124 -4.88 -15.65 -4.33
N ASP A 125 -5.01 -16.64 -5.22
CA ASP A 125 -6.31 -17.15 -5.70
C ASP A 125 -7.16 -17.77 -4.56
N THR A 126 -6.54 -18.12 -3.43
CA THR A 126 -7.23 -18.66 -2.25
C THR A 126 -7.68 -17.61 -1.25
N LEU A 127 -7.31 -16.34 -1.46
CA LEU A 127 -7.64 -15.26 -0.54
C LEU A 127 -9.14 -14.93 -0.60
N PRO A 128 -9.79 -14.68 0.55
CA PRO A 128 -11.17 -14.23 0.58
C PRO A 128 -11.29 -12.82 -0.01
N HIS A 129 -12.42 -12.54 -0.68
CA HIS A 129 -12.78 -11.17 -1.04
C HIS A 129 -13.24 -10.39 0.20
N LEU A 130 -12.53 -9.30 0.47
CA LEU A 130 -12.64 -8.53 1.70
C LEU A 130 -12.65 -7.03 1.35
N THR A 131 -13.59 -6.28 1.94
CA THR A 131 -13.80 -4.85 1.69
C THR A 131 -14.08 -4.07 2.98
N GLN A 132 -13.54 -4.54 4.11
CA GLN A 132 -13.87 -4.05 5.46
C GLN A 132 -13.05 -2.84 5.88
N ALA A 133 -11.88 -2.61 5.28
CA ALA A 133 -10.99 -1.52 5.62
C ALA A 133 -10.82 -0.57 4.43
N VAL A 134 -10.55 0.70 4.70
CA VAL A 134 -9.84 1.54 3.73
C VAL A 134 -8.41 1.02 3.69
N VAL A 135 -7.94 0.63 2.51
CA VAL A 135 -6.59 0.13 2.26
C VAL A 135 -5.87 1.18 1.45
N HIS A 136 -4.64 1.51 1.84
CA HIS A 136 -3.79 2.44 1.09
C HIS A 136 -3.45 1.86 -0.28
N GLY A 137 -3.12 0.56 -0.31
CA GLY A 137 -2.74 -0.18 -1.51
C GLY A 137 -1.23 -0.23 -1.72
N ASP A 138 -0.53 0.80 -1.21
CA ASP A 138 0.93 0.90 -1.24
C ASP A 138 1.49 1.53 0.06
N LEU A 139 1.15 0.96 1.23
CA LEU A 139 1.55 1.54 2.52
C LEU A 139 3.03 1.26 2.88
N GLY A 140 3.93 1.53 1.93
CA GLY A 140 5.37 1.45 2.14
C GLY A 140 5.91 2.56 3.05
N ALA A 141 7.12 2.37 3.57
CA ALA A 141 7.76 3.31 4.51
C ALA A 141 7.94 4.72 3.92
N GLU A 142 8.14 4.82 2.61
CA GLU A 142 8.25 6.04 1.82
C GLU A 142 6.94 6.85 1.76
N ASN A 143 5.79 6.18 1.91
CA ASN A 143 4.48 6.81 1.88
C ASN A 143 3.99 7.25 3.26
N VAL A 144 4.74 6.94 4.33
CA VAL A 144 4.43 7.34 5.70
C VAL A 144 5.40 8.41 6.18
N VAL A 145 4.86 9.59 6.48
CA VAL A 145 5.65 10.79 6.75
C VAL A 145 5.70 11.08 8.24
N TRP A 146 6.90 11.33 8.77
CA TRP A 146 7.18 11.52 10.19
C TRP A 146 7.78 12.88 10.49
N VAL A 147 7.47 13.41 11.66
CA VAL A 147 8.15 14.57 12.26
C VAL A 147 8.77 14.19 13.59
N TRP A 148 10.00 14.65 13.84
CA TRP A 148 10.67 14.40 15.10
C TRP A 148 10.28 15.47 16.12
N GLN A 149 9.77 15.05 17.27
CA GLN A 149 9.46 15.93 18.41
C GLN A 149 10.05 15.33 19.67
N ASN A 150 10.82 16.14 20.41
CA ASN A 150 11.47 15.71 21.66
C ASN A 150 12.26 14.39 21.53
N GLY A 151 12.89 14.17 20.37
CA GLY A 151 13.67 12.96 20.08
C GLY A 151 12.86 11.71 19.75
N MET A 152 11.54 11.83 19.49
CA MET A 152 10.69 10.72 19.08
C MET A 152 10.00 11.03 17.74
N PRO A 153 9.79 10.03 16.87
CA PRO A 153 9.02 10.23 15.65
C PRO A 153 7.52 10.26 15.97
N HIS A 154 6.84 11.22 15.35
CA HIS A 154 5.39 11.36 15.38
C HIS A 154 4.87 11.29 13.95
N LEU A 155 3.86 10.44 13.74
CA LEU A 155 3.18 10.30 12.47
C LEU A 155 2.58 11.66 12.08
N SER A 156 3.02 12.15 10.94
CA SER A 156 2.61 13.45 10.42
C SER A 156 1.47 13.32 9.42
N GLY A 157 1.51 12.25 8.61
CA GLY A 157 0.54 11.96 7.58
C GLY A 157 1.00 10.82 6.67
N VAL A 158 0.12 10.45 5.75
CA VAL A 158 0.35 9.40 4.75
C VAL A 158 0.08 10.00 3.38
N ILE A 159 0.94 9.75 2.42
CA ILE A 159 0.91 10.30 1.06
C ILE A 159 0.73 9.18 0.03
N ASP A 160 0.47 9.55 -1.22
CA ASP A 160 0.33 8.63 -2.36
C ASP A 160 -0.86 7.65 -2.29
N TRP A 161 -2.05 8.20 -2.13
CA TRP A 161 -3.32 7.44 -2.07
C TRP A 161 -3.87 7.05 -3.45
N ASP A 162 -3.02 6.87 -4.46
CA ASP A 162 -3.48 6.62 -5.83
C ASP A 162 -4.17 5.26 -5.99
N ASP A 163 -3.80 4.28 -5.16
CA ASP A 163 -4.34 2.91 -5.13
C ASP A 163 -5.36 2.68 -4.01
N VAL A 164 -5.85 3.76 -3.38
CA VAL A 164 -6.80 3.66 -2.28
C VAL A 164 -8.09 2.94 -2.68
N ALA A 165 -8.47 1.94 -1.89
CA ALA A 165 -9.72 1.21 -2.08
C ALA A 165 -10.26 0.66 -0.77
N LEU A 166 -11.50 0.18 -0.80
CA LEU A 166 -12.01 -0.72 0.22
C LEU A 166 -11.52 -2.14 -0.06
N GLY A 167 -10.77 -2.71 0.88
CA GLY A 167 -10.01 -3.92 0.66
C GLY A 167 -9.71 -4.74 1.91
N ASP A 168 -8.68 -5.58 1.80
CA ASP A 168 -8.13 -6.37 2.89
C ASP A 168 -6.98 -5.63 3.56
N GLN A 169 -7.10 -5.34 4.86
CA GLN A 169 -6.04 -4.72 5.65
C GLN A 169 -4.71 -5.50 5.63
N ALA A 170 -4.74 -6.79 5.28
CA ALA A 170 -3.54 -7.59 5.08
C ALA A 170 -2.58 -7.00 4.02
N GLU A 171 -3.09 -6.23 3.06
CA GLU A 171 -2.29 -5.55 2.02
C GLU A 171 -1.34 -4.52 2.63
N ASP A 172 -1.86 -3.59 3.43
CA ASP A 172 -1.06 -2.56 4.09
C ASP A 172 -0.11 -3.15 5.14
N LEU A 173 -0.52 -4.22 5.83
CA LEU A 173 0.36 -4.96 6.75
C LEU A 173 1.52 -5.66 6.01
N ALA A 174 1.26 -6.21 4.82
CA ALA A 174 2.31 -6.79 3.98
C ALA A 174 3.31 -5.72 3.53
N ALA A 175 2.84 -4.53 3.15
CA ALA A 175 3.68 -3.39 2.76
C ALA A 175 4.62 -2.98 3.90
N ILE A 176 4.10 -2.82 5.13
CA ILE A 176 4.91 -2.52 6.32
C ILE A 176 6.03 -3.55 6.54
N GLY A 177 5.71 -4.85 6.40
CA GLY A 177 6.68 -5.92 6.55
C GLY A 177 7.76 -5.95 5.47
N ALA A 178 7.43 -5.51 4.25
CA ALA A 178 8.37 -5.42 3.14
C ALA A 178 9.28 -4.19 3.27
N SER A 179 8.77 -3.05 3.73
CA SER A 179 9.54 -1.80 3.79
C SER A 179 10.50 -1.73 4.99
N TYR A 180 10.12 -2.25 6.16
CA TYR A 180 10.95 -2.19 7.37
C TYR A 180 11.65 -3.53 7.63
N SER A 181 10.94 -4.47 8.24
CA SER A 181 11.41 -5.81 8.52
C SER A 181 10.26 -6.69 9.01
N ARG A 182 10.50 -8.00 8.99
CA ARG A 182 9.58 -8.97 9.57
C ARG A 182 9.41 -8.76 11.07
N GLU A 183 10.50 -8.48 11.78
CA GLU A 183 10.52 -8.25 13.22
C GLU A 183 9.68 -7.03 13.60
N PHE A 184 9.74 -5.97 12.80
CA PHE A 184 8.92 -4.78 13.01
C PHE A 184 7.43 -5.07 12.77
N LEU A 185 7.09 -5.78 11.71
CA LEU A 185 5.71 -6.21 11.45
C LEU A 185 5.17 -7.09 12.58
N GLU A 186 5.95 -8.05 13.08
CA GLU A 186 5.58 -8.91 14.22
C GLU A 186 5.27 -8.07 15.47
N ARG A 187 6.03 -6.99 15.71
CA ARG A 187 5.76 -6.02 16.79
C ARG A 187 4.43 -5.29 16.58
N VAL A 188 4.16 -4.77 15.38
CA VAL A 188 2.88 -4.11 15.04
C VAL A 188 1.69 -5.06 15.25
N LEU A 189 1.80 -6.30 14.76
CA LEU A 189 0.75 -7.32 14.90
C LEU A 189 0.50 -7.70 16.35
N ALA A 190 1.55 -7.83 17.16
CA ALA A 190 1.43 -8.14 18.58
C ALA A 190 0.73 -7.01 19.35
N LEU A 191 1.12 -5.75 19.11
CA LEU A 191 0.50 -4.58 19.74
C LEU A 191 -0.96 -4.38 19.31
N GLY A 192 -1.28 -4.63 18.04
CA GLY A 192 -2.65 -4.56 17.52
C GLY A 192 -3.55 -5.71 17.95
N GLY A 193 -3.01 -6.78 18.54
CA GLY A 193 -3.76 -8.01 18.84
C GLY A 193 -4.18 -8.78 17.58
N TRP A 194 -3.39 -8.67 16.51
CA TRP A 194 -3.71 -9.17 15.16
C TRP A 194 -2.96 -10.45 14.77
N SER A 195 -2.30 -11.13 15.71
CA SER A 195 -1.48 -12.33 15.46
C SER A 195 -2.27 -13.61 15.15
N ASN A 196 -3.46 -13.53 14.55
CA ASN A 196 -4.26 -14.69 14.19
C ASN A 196 -3.77 -15.34 12.88
N HIS A 197 -3.74 -16.68 12.83
CA HIS A 197 -3.21 -17.43 11.70
C HIS A 197 -3.86 -17.07 10.35
N PRO A 198 -5.19 -16.88 10.23
CA PRO A 198 -5.79 -16.47 8.96
C PRO A 198 -5.22 -15.16 8.42
N LEU A 199 -5.04 -14.13 9.25
CA LEU A 199 -4.47 -12.85 8.80
C LEU A 199 -3.00 -13.00 8.38
N LEU A 200 -2.19 -13.70 9.17
CA LEU A 200 -0.78 -13.95 8.86
C LEU A 200 -0.60 -14.66 7.50
N ALA A 201 -1.47 -15.61 7.17
CA ALA A 201 -1.45 -16.29 5.89
C ALA A 201 -1.75 -15.36 4.71
N ARG A 202 -2.68 -14.41 4.88
CA ARG A 202 -3.00 -13.43 3.83
C ARG A 202 -1.86 -12.43 3.63
N ILE A 203 -1.29 -11.91 4.71
CA ILE A 203 -0.12 -11.03 4.67
C ILE A 203 1.01 -11.69 3.88
N ALA A 204 1.38 -12.93 4.23
CA ALA A 204 2.46 -13.65 3.55
C ALA A 204 2.17 -13.86 2.06
N ALA A 205 0.96 -14.32 1.71
CA ALA A 205 0.58 -14.54 0.32
C ALA A 205 0.64 -13.25 -0.52
N ILE A 206 0.24 -12.11 0.06
CA ILE A 206 0.30 -10.81 -0.61
C ILE A 206 1.75 -10.35 -0.76
N GLN A 207 2.52 -10.39 0.33
CA GLN A 207 3.92 -9.93 0.37
C GLN A 207 4.79 -10.72 -0.63
N ASP A 208 4.59 -12.04 -0.75
CA ASP A 208 5.33 -12.90 -1.68
C ASP A 208 5.16 -12.47 -3.15
N THR A 209 4.15 -11.66 -3.47
CA THR A 209 3.85 -11.20 -4.83
C THR A 209 4.33 -9.79 -5.15
N PHE A 210 4.88 -9.03 -4.20
CA PHE A 210 5.26 -7.63 -4.42
C PHE A 210 6.24 -7.44 -5.59
N ALA A 211 7.24 -8.31 -5.72
CA ALA A 211 8.16 -8.26 -6.86
C ALA A 211 7.45 -8.44 -8.22
N LEU A 212 6.36 -9.23 -8.27
CA LEU A 212 5.53 -9.39 -9.47
C LEU A 212 4.63 -8.17 -9.70
N GLN A 213 4.12 -7.55 -8.64
CA GLN A 213 3.33 -6.32 -8.71
C GLN A 213 4.19 -5.16 -9.25
N GLN A 214 5.37 -4.94 -8.65
CA GLN A 214 6.37 -3.97 -9.11
C GLN A 214 6.75 -4.20 -10.57
N ALA A 215 7.12 -5.43 -10.95
CA ALA A 215 7.48 -5.75 -12.34
C ALA A 215 6.32 -5.49 -13.32
N LEU A 216 5.06 -5.72 -12.90
CA LEU A 216 3.89 -5.49 -13.75
C LEU A 216 3.60 -3.98 -13.91
N TYR A 217 3.79 -3.18 -12.87
CA TYR A 217 3.73 -1.72 -13.00
C TYR A 217 4.86 -1.19 -13.89
N ALA A 218 6.09 -1.61 -13.62
CA ALA A 218 7.28 -1.18 -14.33
C ALA A 218 7.22 -1.47 -15.84
N ILE A 219 6.74 -2.65 -16.26
CA ILE A 219 6.61 -2.96 -17.70
C ILE A 219 5.57 -2.07 -18.40
N ARG A 220 4.52 -1.64 -17.69
CA ARG A 220 3.46 -0.79 -18.23
C ARG A 220 3.87 0.67 -18.31
N ASP A 221 4.69 1.12 -17.36
CA ASP A 221 5.22 2.48 -17.32
C ASP A 221 6.50 2.64 -18.16
N GLY A 222 7.07 1.52 -18.64
CA GLY A 222 8.30 1.51 -19.42
C GLY A 222 9.55 1.75 -18.56
N ASP A 223 9.49 1.44 -17.27
CA ASP A 223 10.61 1.52 -16.34
C ASP A 223 11.44 0.23 -16.40
N GLU A 224 12.54 0.27 -17.14
CA GLU A 224 13.40 -0.89 -17.33
C GLU A 224 14.18 -1.28 -16.06
N GLU A 225 14.49 -0.31 -15.19
CA GLU A 225 15.26 -0.53 -13.96
C GLU A 225 14.40 -1.26 -12.92
N GLU A 226 13.20 -0.74 -12.65
CA GLU A 226 12.22 -1.35 -11.76
C GLU A 226 11.76 -2.72 -12.27
N LEU A 227 11.62 -2.89 -13.60
CA LEU A 227 11.29 -4.18 -14.19
C LEU A 227 12.41 -5.21 -13.98
N ALA A 228 13.68 -4.79 -14.08
CA ALA A 228 14.80 -5.68 -13.86
C ALA A 228 14.91 -6.10 -12.40
N ASP A 229 14.66 -5.17 -11.47
CA ASP A 229 14.66 -5.44 -10.03
C ASP A 229 13.53 -6.41 -9.64
N GLY A 230 12.28 -6.10 -10.00
CA GLY A 230 11.14 -6.98 -9.72
C GLY A 230 11.26 -8.39 -10.32
N LEU A 231 12.00 -8.54 -11.44
CA LEU A 231 12.27 -9.84 -12.07
C LEU A 231 13.57 -10.53 -11.61
N ALA A 232 14.37 -9.92 -10.73
CA ALA A 232 15.69 -10.43 -10.35
C ALA A 232 15.66 -11.88 -9.84
N HIS A 233 14.61 -12.25 -9.09
CA HIS A 233 14.42 -13.59 -8.54
C HIS A 233 13.59 -14.55 -9.44
N TYR A 234 13.23 -14.12 -10.65
CA TYR A 234 12.46 -14.92 -11.62
C TYR A 234 13.22 -15.19 -12.93
N ARG A 235 14.42 -14.65 -13.10
CA ARG A 235 15.27 -14.87 -14.28
C ARG A 235 16.14 -16.12 -14.18
#